data_AF-U9TRR2-F1
#
_entry.id   AF-U9TRR2-F1
#
_cell.length_a   1.000
_cell.length_b   1.000
_cell.length_c   1.000
_cell.angle_alpha   90.00
_cell.angle_beta   90.00
_cell.angle_gamma   90.00
#
_symmetry.space_group_name_H-M   'P 1'
#
loop_
_entity.id
_entity.type
_entity.pdbx_description
1 polymer ?
#
loop_
_entity_poly.entity_id
_entity_poly.type
_entity_poly.pdbx_seq_one_letter_code
_entity_poly.pdbx_strand_id
1 'polypeptide(L)' 'MGYASYALDYSTSCGPKFGSDLNIFTISNNPSAAFDTTYCNKVRYERSIRDSIANFSIEDYEVFQIIRR' A
#
# COMPACT_ATOMS: atom_id res chain seq x y z
N MET A 1 -8.24 -16.78 7.32
CA MET A 1 -6.91 -16.15 7.48
C MET A 1 -7.10 -14.65 7.37
N GLY A 2 -6.77 -13.90 8.43
CA GLY A 2 -7.15 -12.49 8.58
C GLY A 2 -6.34 -11.55 7.68
N TYR A 3 -7.05 -10.68 6.97
CA TYR A 3 -6.53 -9.73 5.98
C TYR A 3 -5.53 -8.69 6.53
N ALA A 4 -5.46 -8.54 7.85
CA ALA A 4 -4.63 -7.53 8.52
C ALA A 4 -3.11 -7.80 8.44
N SER A 5 -2.67 -9.05 8.23
CA SER A 5 -1.24 -9.40 8.24
C SER A 5 -0.48 -8.95 6.98
N TYR A 6 -1.17 -8.40 5.98
CA TYR A 6 -0.56 -7.99 4.71
C TYR A 6 -0.36 -6.47 4.59
N ALA A 7 -0.79 -5.70 5.60
CA ALA A 7 -0.70 -4.24 5.54
C ALA A 7 0.61 -3.67 6.07
N LEU A 8 1.15 -4.26 7.13
CA LEU A 8 2.49 -3.97 7.60
C LEU A 8 3.51 -4.82 6.83
N ASP A 9 4.24 -4.18 5.94
CA ASP A 9 5.49 -4.69 5.38
C ASP A 9 6.60 -3.69 5.73
N TYR A 10 7.70 -4.20 6.29
CA TYR A 10 8.87 -3.41 6.70
C TYR A 10 9.99 -3.42 5.64
N SER A 11 9.71 -3.88 4.43
CA SER A 11 10.65 -3.84 3.31
C SER A 11 11.03 -2.42 2.93
N THR A 12 12.29 -2.20 2.58
CA THR A 12 12.79 -0.92 2.07
C THR A 12 12.31 -0.60 0.66
N SER A 13 11.77 -1.59 -0.07
CA SER A 13 11.32 -1.42 -1.45
C SER A 13 9.85 -1.00 -1.57
N CYS A 14 9.09 -1.02 -0.48
CA CYS A 14 7.65 -0.72 -0.53
C CYS A 14 7.14 -0.10 0.76
N GLY A 15 6.15 0.78 0.62
CA GLY A 15 5.41 1.34 1.75
C GLY A 15 4.31 0.40 2.24
N PRO A 16 3.38 0.94 3.06
CA PRO A 16 2.22 0.20 3.51
C PRO A 16 1.43 -0.36 2.32
N LYS A 17 0.91 -1.58 2.49
CA LYS A 17 0.14 -2.26 1.44
C LYS A 17 -1.26 -2.55 1.92
N PHE A 18 -2.17 -2.84 1.00
CA PHE A 18 -3.41 -3.54 1.34
C PHE A 18 -3.55 -4.72 0.38
N GLY A 19 -2.87 -5.83 0.72
CA GLY A 19 -2.72 -6.97 -0.19
C GLY A 19 -2.00 -6.54 -1.47
N SER A 20 -2.66 -6.70 -2.62
CA SER A 20 -2.18 -6.19 -3.92
C SER A 20 -3.14 -5.15 -4.51
N ASP A 21 -4.10 -4.70 -3.71
CA ASP A 21 -5.17 -3.78 -4.12
C ASP A 21 -4.74 -2.31 -3.93
N LEU A 22 -3.84 -2.03 -2.97
CA LEU A 22 -3.10 -0.77 -2.86
C LEU A 22 -1.60 -1.08 -2.84
N ASN A 23 -0.86 -0.49 -3.77
CA ASN A 23 0.58 -0.67 -3.92
C ASN A 23 1.25 0.69 -3.81
N ILE A 24 2.21 0.80 -2.88
CA ILE A 24 3.05 1.99 -2.66
C ILE A 24 4.49 1.49 -2.67
N PHE A 25 5.32 1.95 -3.61
CA PHE A 25 6.71 1.51 -3.71
C PHE A 25 7.57 2.54 -4.45
N THR A 26 8.87 2.23 -4.53
CA THR A 26 9.80 2.93 -5.42
C THR A 26 10.48 1.90 -6.31
N ILE A 27 10.74 2.28 -7.56
CA ILE A 27 11.61 1.50 -8.46
C ILE A 27 13.10 1.76 -8.20
N SER A 28 13.40 2.72 -7.33
CA SER A 28 14.76 3.03 -6.91
C SER A 28 15.33 1.91 -6.05
N ASN A 29 16.58 1.53 -6.32
CA ASN A 29 17.33 0.61 -5.45
C ASN A 29 17.93 1.32 -4.23
N ASN A 30 17.68 2.64 -4.06
CA ASN A 30 18.13 3.39 -2.90
C ASN A 30 17.17 3.15 -1.73
N PRO A 31 17.62 2.53 -0.62
CA PRO A 31 16.77 2.27 0.55
C PRO A 31 16.26 3.53 1.25
N SER A 32 16.83 4.70 0.94
CA SER A 32 16.41 6.01 1.45
C SER A 32 15.53 6.80 0.48
N ALA A 33 15.21 6.24 -0.70
CA ALA A 33 14.32 6.92 -1.65
C ALA A 33 12.88 6.95 -1.12
N ALA A 34 12.19 8.06 -1.38
CA ALA A 34 10.76 8.13 -1.13
C ALA A 34 10.00 7.19 -2.06
N PHE A 35 8.85 6.68 -1.58
CA PHE A 35 7.92 5.95 -2.43
C PHE A 35 7.19 6.93 -3.33
N ASP A 36 7.45 6.85 -4.63
CA ASP A 36 6.96 7.77 -5.66
C ASP A 36 5.96 7.11 -6.61
N THR A 37 5.77 5.80 -6.49
CA THR A 37 4.87 5.02 -7.33
C THR A 37 3.72 4.48 -6.49
N THR A 38 2.50 4.92 -6.81
CA THR A 38 1.29 4.42 -6.18
C THR A 38 0.20 4.12 -7.20
N TYR A 39 -0.47 2.98 -7.05
CA TYR A 39 -1.67 2.62 -7.80
C TYR A 39 -2.58 1.65 -7.05
N CYS A 40 -3.83 1.58 -7.50
CA CYS A 40 -4.82 0.63 -7.00
C CYS A 40 -5.14 -0.44 -8.05
N ASN A 41 -5.31 -1.68 -7.60
CA ASN A 41 -5.87 -2.78 -8.38
C ASN A 41 -7.09 -3.35 -7.66
N LYS A 42 -7.93 -4.11 -8.39
CA LYS A 42 -9.00 -4.92 -7.78
C LYS A 42 -8.62 -6.39 -7.89
N VAL A 43 -8.07 -6.95 -6.81
CA VAL A 43 -7.54 -8.33 -6.77
C VAL A 43 -8.17 -9.14 -5.64
N ARG A 44 -8.20 -8.61 -4.42
CA ARG A 44 -8.61 -9.38 -3.22
C ARG A 44 -9.93 -8.90 -2.64
N TYR A 45 -10.18 -7.60 -2.61
CA TYR A 45 -11.38 -7.05 -1.98
C TYR A 45 -12.59 -7.13 -2.92
N GLU A 46 -13.78 -7.21 -2.33
CA GLU A 46 -15.04 -7.20 -3.07
C GLU A 46 -15.20 -5.92 -3.88
N ARG A 47 -14.80 -4.79 -3.29
CA ARG A 47 -14.85 -3.46 -3.89
C ARG A 47 -13.45 -2.93 -4.16
N SER A 48 -13.33 -2.13 -5.21
CA SER A 48 -12.10 -1.40 -5.51
C SER A 48 -11.81 -0.37 -4.43
N ILE A 49 -10.52 -0.16 -4.13
CA ILE A 49 -10.09 0.90 -3.20
C ILE A 49 -10.29 2.29 -3.84
N ARG A 50 -10.09 2.40 -5.15
CA ARG A 50 -10.45 3.56 -5.99
C ARG A 50 -11.14 3.06 -7.26
N ASP A 51 -12.00 3.91 -7.83
CA ASP A 51 -12.69 3.61 -9.09
C ASP A 51 -11.74 3.61 -10.29
N SER A 52 -10.61 4.30 -10.18
CA SER A 52 -9.57 4.39 -11.20
C SER A 52 -8.41 3.45 -10.89
N ILE A 53 -7.90 2.78 -11.93
CA ILE A 53 -6.67 1.99 -11.91
C ILE A 53 -5.42 2.83 -12.23
N ALA A 54 -5.58 4.12 -12.50
CA ALA A 54 -4.46 5.00 -12.84
C ALA A 54 -3.54 5.22 -11.63
N ASN A 55 -2.26 5.44 -11.92
CA ASN A 55 -1.29 5.88 -10.92
C ASN A 55 -1.72 7.23 -10.33
N PHE A 56 -1.40 7.45 -9.07
CA PHE A 56 -1.65 8.72 -8.38
C PHE A 56 -0.52 9.03 -7.41
N SER A 57 -0.36 10.31 -7.06
CA SER A 57 0.56 10.74 -6.01
C SER A 57 -0.12 10.68 -4.65
N ILE A 58 0.67 10.38 -3.62
CA ILE A 58 0.32 10.55 -2.21
C ILE A 58 1.35 11.52 -1.65
N GLU A 59 0.90 12.63 -1.07
CA GLU A 59 1.81 13.56 -0.38
C GLU A 59 2.11 13.02 1.03
N ASP A 60 1.07 12.69 1.79
CA ASP A 60 1.16 12.11 3.13
C ASP A 60 0.11 11.01 3.34
N TYR A 61 0.42 10.05 4.22
CA TYR A 61 -0.53 9.00 4.63
C TYR A 61 -0.41 8.70 6.13
N GLU A 62 -1.52 8.28 6.75
CA GLU A 62 -1.59 7.86 8.15
C GLU A 62 -1.98 6.38 8.24
N VAL A 63 -1.29 5.61 9.10
CA VAL A 63 -1.57 4.19 9.34
C VAL A 63 -2.13 4.00 10.74
N PHE A 64 -3.35 3.47 10.82
CA PHE A 64 -4.03 3.18 12.09
C PHE A 64 -4.09 1.67 12.34
N GLN A 65 -3.49 1.20 13.44
CA GLN A 65 -3.61 -0.18 13.88
C GLN A 65 -4.64 -0.29 15.01
N ILE A 66 -5.76 -1.00 14.75
CA ILE A 66 -6.77 -1.26 15.77
C ILE A 66 -6.36 -2.53 16.54
N ILE A 67 -6.05 -2.38 17.83
CA ILE A 67 -5.70 -3.49 18.72
C ILE A 67 -6.94 -3.83 19.55
N ARG A 68 -7.40 -5.08 19.47
CA ARG A 68 -8.43 -5.58 20.39
C ARG A 68 -7.76 -5.95 21.71
N ARG A 69 -8.29 -5.44 22.82
CA ARG A 69 -7.88 -5.77 24.19
C ARG A 69 -8.40 -7.14 24.60
#